data_AF-X1UUP4-F1
#
_entry.id   AF-X1UUP4-F1
#
_cell.length_a   1.000
_cell.length_b   1.000
_cell.length_c   1.000
_cell.angle_alpha   90.00
_cell.angle_beta   90.00
_cell.angle_gamma   90.00
#
_symmetry.space_group_name_H-M   'P 1'
#
loop_
_entity.id
_entity.type
_entity.pdbx_description
1 polymer ?
#
loop_
_entity_poly.entity_id
_entity_poly.type
_entity_poly.pdbx_seq_one_letter_code
_entity_poly.pdbx_strand_id
1 'polypeptide(L)'
;EKKGLVDRDKLLDISGRSRKRQLALAKRWGIEYYPTPAGGCLLTDLQFAQRLKELFQKWPDCQGNDVLLLKLGRHFWVEDNKIIVGRHEEENKKIKKLSQKGDLSIEPQDFPGPTILIRGRPKFSKESLIKAKELMIKYSPKLRKKITKH
;
A
#
# COMPACT_ATOMS: atom_id res chain seq x y z
N GLU A 1 -8.61 49.90 3.45
CA GLU A 1 -9.76 50.48 2.73
C GLU A 1 -9.82 49.95 1.29
N LYS A 2 -11.03 49.88 0.73
CA LYS A 2 -11.41 49.59 -0.67
C LYS A 2 -11.60 48.11 -1.08
N LYS A 3 -12.71 47.56 -0.60
CA LYS A 3 -13.82 46.90 -1.34
C LYS A 3 -14.36 45.66 -0.62
N GLY A 4 -15.24 45.90 0.36
CA GLY A 4 -16.13 44.87 0.91
C GLY A 4 -17.18 44.46 -0.13
N LEU A 5 -16.97 43.30 -0.76
CA LEU A 5 -17.89 42.73 -1.75
C LEU A 5 -17.89 41.19 -1.73
N VAL A 6 -17.71 40.56 -0.57
CA VAL A 6 -18.10 39.14 -0.39
C VAL A 6 -18.64 38.92 1.02
N ASP A 7 -19.96 38.80 1.09
CA ASP A 7 -20.70 38.25 2.22
C ASP A 7 -20.59 36.72 2.15
N ARG A 8 -19.90 36.11 3.13
CA ARG A 8 -19.55 34.67 3.12
C ARG A 8 -20.71 33.76 3.55
N ASP A 9 -21.88 34.31 3.84
CA ASP A 9 -23.06 33.55 4.28
C ASP A 9 -24.00 33.14 3.13
N LYS A 10 -23.65 33.42 1.86
CA LYS A 10 -24.53 33.17 0.70
C LYS A 10 -23.91 32.34 -0.44
N LEU A 11 -22.96 31.44 -0.15
CA LEU A 11 -22.50 30.45 -1.14
C LEU A 11 -23.41 29.21 -1.15
N LEU A 12 -24.50 29.36 -1.91
CA LEU A 12 -25.31 28.39 -2.65
C LEU A 12 -24.84 26.91 -2.63
N ASP A 13 -25.49 26.12 -1.78
CA ASP A 13 -26.39 25.01 -2.13
C ASP A 13 -26.19 24.29 -3.49
N ILE A 14 -25.09 23.54 -3.63
CA ILE A 14 -25.06 22.37 -4.52
C ILE A 14 -24.62 21.15 -3.72
N SER A 15 -25.64 20.47 -3.18
CA SER A 15 -25.57 19.15 -2.60
C SER A 15 -25.68 18.09 -3.71
N GLY A 16 -24.84 17.04 -3.67
CA GLY A 16 -24.99 15.93 -4.62
C GLY A 16 -23.90 14.85 -4.61
N ARG A 17 -24.22 13.68 -4.02
CA ARG A 17 -23.48 12.40 -4.15
C ARG A 17 -23.77 11.70 -5.49
N SER A 18 -23.78 12.40 -6.63
CA SER A 18 -24.22 11.77 -7.87
C SER A 18 -23.20 10.75 -8.41
N ARG A 19 -23.47 9.47 -8.12
CA ARG A 19 -22.69 8.26 -8.45
C ARG A 19 -22.85 7.79 -9.90
N LYS A 20 -23.57 8.52 -10.76
CA LYS A 20 -23.90 8.08 -12.13
C LYS A 20 -22.67 7.86 -13.02
N ARG A 21 -21.61 8.68 -12.89
CA ARG A 21 -20.39 8.57 -13.71
C ARG A 21 -19.46 7.43 -13.31
N GLN A 22 -19.48 7.03 -12.04
CA GLN A 22 -18.62 5.97 -11.49
C GLN A 22 -19.14 4.56 -11.83
N LEU A 23 -20.46 4.40 -11.88
CA LEU A 23 -21.12 3.16 -12.32
C LEU A 23 -20.89 2.85 -13.81
N ALA A 24 -20.74 3.87 -14.65
CA ALA A 24 -20.50 3.70 -16.10
C ALA A 24 -19.10 3.14 -16.44
N LEU A 25 -18.11 3.34 -15.56
CA LEU A 25 -16.75 2.80 -15.73
C LEU A 25 -16.61 1.38 -15.17
N ALA A 26 -17.23 1.09 -14.03
CA ALA A 26 -17.24 -0.25 -13.44
C ALA A 26 -17.89 -1.29 -14.36
N LYS A 27 -18.95 -0.89 -15.08
CA LYS A 27 -19.63 -1.73 -16.09
C LYS A 27 -18.75 -2.00 -17.33
N ARG A 28 -17.75 -1.16 -17.61
CA ARG A 28 -16.83 -1.32 -18.74
C ARG A 28 -15.68 -2.28 -18.45
N TRP A 29 -15.40 -2.59 -17.18
CA TRP A 29 -14.25 -3.40 -16.72
C TRP A 29 -14.61 -4.69 -15.98
N GLY A 30 -15.90 -5.07 -15.93
CA GLY A 30 -16.33 -6.41 -15.48
C GLY A 30 -16.03 -6.74 -14.01
N ILE A 31 -16.02 -5.75 -13.12
CA ILE A 31 -15.67 -5.96 -11.70
C ILE A 31 -16.94 -6.31 -10.92
N GLU A 32 -17.12 -7.60 -10.64
CA GLU A 32 -18.37 -8.16 -10.09
C GLU A 32 -18.42 -8.25 -8.55
N TYR A 33 -17.42 -7.76 -7.82
CA TYR A 33 -17.41 -7.90 -6.35
C TYR A 33 -16.86 -6.67 -5.60
N TYR A 34 -17.70 -6.08 -4.74
CA TYR A 34 -17.40 -4.94 -3.88
C TYR A 34 -17.89 -5.22 -2.44
N PRO A 35 -17.00 -5.60 -1.50
CA PRO A 35 -17.37 -5.70 -0.09
C PRO A 35 -17.16 -4.37 0.66
N THR A 36 -18.03 -4.18 1.66
CA THR A 36 -18.33 -2.96 2.42
C THR A 36 -17.19 -2.45 3.30
N PRO A 37 -17.23 -1.15 3.66
CA PRO A 37 -16.20 -0.55 4.46
C PRO A 37 -16.53 -0.59 5.97
N ALA A 38 -15.54 -0.86 6.81
CA ALA A 38 -15.44 -0.13 8.07
C ALA A 38 -14.38 0.95 7.83
N GLY A 39 -14.66 2.16 7.35
CA GLY A 39 -15.94 2.83 7.07
C GLY A 39 -15.81 3.91 5.97
N GLY A 40 -14.92 3.71 4.99
CA GLY A 40 -14.89 4.42 3.70
C GLY A 40 -14.43 3.48 2.57
N CYS A 41 -14.83 3.75 1.33
CA CYS A 41 -14.38 3.02 0.14
C CYS A 41 -12.84 2.90 0.16
N LEU A 42 -12.28 1.74 -0.19
CA LEU A 42 -10.82 1.59 -0.28
C LEU A 42 -10.19 2.60 -1.27
N LEU A 43 -10.97 3.10 -2.23
CA LEU A 43 -10.58 4.16 -3.17
C LEU A 43 -10.79 5.59 -2.64
N THR A 44 -11.44 5.75 -1.49
CA THR A 44 -11.44 7.01 -0.72
C THR A 44 -10.24 7.12 0.23
N ASP A 45 -9.53 6.01 0.46
CA ASP A 45 -8.21 6.07 1.07
C ASP A 45 -7.24 6.64 0.03
N LEU A 46 -6.93 7.92 0.17
CA LEU A 46 -6.03 8.64 -0.73
C LEU A 46 -4.67 7.94 -0.84
N GLN A 47 -4.20 7.28 0.23
CA GLN A 47 -2.94 6.55 0.22
C GLN A 47 -3.05 5.26 -0.59
N PHE A 48 -4.16 4.53 -0.50
CA PHE A 48 -4.37 3.34 -1.33
C PHE A 48 -4.49 3.70 -2.82
N ALA A 49 -5.24 4.75 -3.14
CA ALA A 49 -5.37 5.23 -4.52
C ALA A 49 -4.02 5.69 -5.10
N GLN A 50 -3.19 6.38 -4.30
CA GLN A 50 -1.82 6.75 -4.67
C GLN A 50 -0.96 5.50 -4.91
N ARG A 51 -1.00 4.51 -4.02
CA ARG A 51 -0.26 3.24 -4.17
C ARG A 51 -0.68 2.46 -5.41
N LEU A 52 -1.98 2.45 -5.72
CA LEU A 52 -2.52 1.76 -6.88
C LEU A 52 -2.11 2.47 -8.17
N LYS A 53 -2.18 3.81 -8.21
CA LYS A 53 -1.68 4.61 -9.33
C LYS A 53 -0.19 4.36 -9.57
N GLU A 54 0.61 4.37 -8.50
CA GLU A 54 2.05 4.11 -8.58
C GLU A 54 2.36 2.68 -9.03
N LEU A 55 1.56 1.70 -8.60
CA LEU A 55 1.66 0.32 -9.06
C LEU A 55 1.43 0.22 -10.58
N PHE A 56 0.37 0.83 -11.11
CA PHE A 56 0.11 0.80 -12.55
C PHE A 56 1.15 1.56 -13.37
N GLN A 57 1.76 2.61 -12.80
CA GLN A 57 2.83 3.35 -13.46
C GLN A 57 4.12 2.54 -13.58
N LYS A 58 4.49 1.79 -12.53
CA LYS A 58 5.71 0.99 -12.52
C LYS A 58 5.51 -0.38 -13.17
N TRP A 59 4.41 -1.04 -12.85
CA TRP A 59 4.06 -2.38 -13.32
C TRP A 59 2.69 -2.35 -14.03
N PRO A 60 2.64 -1.97 -15.31
CA PRO A 60 1.39 -1.98 -16.08
C PRO A 60 0.75 -3.39 -16.14
N ASP A 61 1.58 -4.44 -16.17
CA ASP A 61 1.17 -5.84 -16.14
C ASP A 61 0.98 -6.41 -14.72
N CYS A 62 0.63 -5.55 -13.75
CA CYS A 62 0.34 -6.00 -12.39
C CYS A 62 -0.86 -6.96 -12.37
N GLN A 63 -0.82 -7.94 -11.47
CA GLN A 63 -1.88 -8.93 -11.31
C GLN A 63 -2.74 -8.60 -10.09
N GLY A 64 -3.91 -9.25 -9.98
CA GLY A 64 -4.79 -9.09 -8.82
C GLY A 64 -4.07 -9.34 -7.48
N ASN A 65 -3.09 -10.24 -7.46
CA ASN A 65 -2.25 -10.51 -6.31
C ASN A 65 -1.42 -9.28 -5.85
N ASP A 66 -0.94 -8.46 -6.78
CA ASP A 66 -0.19 -7.24 -6.47
C ASP A 66 -1.12 -6.19 -5.83
N VAL A 67 -2.35 -6.08 -6.32
CA VAL A 67 -3.37 -5.18 -5.77
C VAL A 67 -3.81 -5.65 -4.37
N LEU A 68 -3.89 -6.95 -4.12
CA LEU A 68 -4.17 -7.50 -2.79
C LEU A 68 -3.06 -7.18 -1.80
N LEU A 69 -1.79 -7.25 -2.22
CA LEU A 69 -0.66 -6.86 -1.39
C LEU A 69 -0.72 -5.37 -0.99
N LEU A 70 -1.22 -4.47 -1.85
CA LEU A 70 -1.35 -3.03 -1.53
C LEU A 70 -2.24 -2.71 -0.32
N LYS A 71 -3.05 -3.67 0.11
CA LYS A 71 -3.91 -3.56 1.30
C LYS A 71 -3.17 -3.92 2.58
N LEU A 72 -1.99 -4.52 2.48
CA LEU A 72 -1.29 -5.14 3.59
C LEU A 72 0.04 -4.44 3.85
N GLY A 73 0.29 -4.14 5.12
CA GLY A 73 1.57 -3.67 5.58
C GLY A 73 1.92 -2.23 5.15
N ARG A 74 3.23 -1.94 5.19
CA ARG A 74 3.84 -0.69 4.75
C ARG A 74 4.53 -0.93 3.41
N HIS A 75 4.39 0.02 2.50
CA HIS A 75 4.91 -0.09 1.15
C HIS A 75 6.10 0.82 0.92
N PHE A 76 7.13 0.27 0.31
CA PHE A 76 8.29 1.03 -0.16
C PHE A 76 8.63 0.59 -1.58
N TRP A 77 9.06 1.54 -2.39
CA TRP A 77 9.66 1.26 -3.69
C TRP A 77 11.15 1.52 -3.59
N VAL A 78 11.93 0.59 -4.13
CA VAL A 78 13.36 0.76 -4.34
C VAL A 78 13.62 0.37 -5.78
N GLU A 79 13.91 1.36 -6.61
CA GLU A 79 13.94 1.23 -8.07
C GLU A 79 12.62 0.62 -8.59
N ASP A 80 12.66 -0.57 -9.19
CA ASP A 80 11.49 -1.33 -9.66
C ASP A 80 11.07 -2.48 -8.73
N ASN A 81 11.68 -2.56 -7.54
CA ASN A 81 11.33 -3.56 -6.53
C ASN A 81 10.31 -2.99 -5.54
N LYS A 82 9.22 -3.73 -5.33
CA LYS A 82 8.23 -3.43 -4.30
C LYS A 82 8.58 -4.15 -3.01
N ILE A 83 8.69 -3.40 -1.92
CA ILE A 83 8.90 -3.95 -0.57
C ILE A 83 7.62 -3.73 0.25
N ILE A 84 7.14 -4.80 0.89
CA ILE A 84 5.97 -4.80 1.76
C ILE A 84 6.41 -5.29 3.14
N VAL A 85 6.14 -4.48 4.18
CA VAL A 85 6.48 -4.80 5.58
C VAL A 85 5.19 -4.98 6.37
N GLY A 86 4.92 -6.18 6.86
CA GLY A 86 3.73 -6.43 7.68
C GLY A 86 3.76 -5.65 9.00
N ARG A 87 2.61 -5.14 9.45
CA ARG A 87 2.53 -4.36 10.69
C ARG A 87 2.22 -5.25 11.90
N HIS A 88 1.45 -6.32 11.70
CA HIS A 88 0.92 -7.19 12.74
C HIS A 88 0.96 -8.65 12.28
N GLU A 89 0.76 -9.60 13.20
CA GLU A 89 0.86 -11.04 12.90
C GLU A 89 -0.15 -11.50 11.83
N GLU A 90 -1.38 -10.99 11.86
CA GLU A 90 -2.40 -11.32 10.86
C GLU A 90 -1.99 -10.86 9.45
N GLU A 91 -1.39 -9.67 9.33
CA GLU A 91 -0.88 -9.19 8.05
C GLU A 91 0.33 -10.00 7.60
N ASN A 92 1.24 -10.36 8.50
CA ASN A 92 2.37 -11.22 8.19
C ASN A 92 1.90 -12.55 7.58
N LYS A 93 0.90 -13.20 8.19
CA LYS A 93 0.29 -14.44 7.68
C LYS A 93 -0.32 -14.24 6.28
N LYS A 94 -1.03 -13.13 6.06
CA LYS A 94 -1.63 -12.81 4.74
C LYS A 94 -0.56 -12.50 3.69
N ILE A 95 0.47 -11.75 4.02
CA ILE A 95 1.62 -11.44 3.13
C ILE A 95 2.30 -12.73 2.69
N LYS A 96 2.56 -13.66 3.61
CA LYS A 96 3.14 -14.97 3.29
C LYS A 96 2.24 -15.76 2.31
N LYS A 97 0.93 -15.78 2.54
CA LYS A 97 -0.03 -16.46 1.65
C LYS A 97 -0.09 -15.86 0.24
N LEU A 98 0.15 -14.55 0.11
CA LEU A 98 0.16 -13.85 -1.17
C LEU A 98 1.54 -13.82 -1.84
N SER A 99 2.58 -14.37 -1.19
CA SER A 99 3.89 -14.53 -1.79
C SER A 99 3.83 -15.53 -2.95
N GLN A 100 4.58 -15.26 -4.01
CA GLN A 100 4.63 -16.06 -5.23
C GLN A 100 6.04 -16.58 -5.47
N LYS A 101 6.15 -17.59 -6.32
CA LYS A 101 7.45 -18.12 -6.76
C LYS A 101 8.27 -17.00 -7.41
N GLY A 102 9.45 -16.74 -6.86
CA GLY A 102 10.33 -15.66 -7.32
C GLY A 102 10.30 -14.42 -6.42
N ASP A 103 9.41 -14.34 -5.43
CA ASP A 103 9.51 -13.32 -4.37
C ASP A 103 10.59 -13.68 -3.34
N LEU A 104 11.10 -12.66 -2.65
CA LEU A 104 12.00 -12.83 -1.53
C LEU A 104 11.30 -12.42 -0.23
N SER A 105 11.11 -13.38 0.68
CA SER A 105 10.52 -13.13 2.00
C SER A 105 11.62 -13.17 3.07
N ILE A 106 11.66 -12.14 3.92
CA ILE A 106 12.57 -12.04 5.06
C ILE A 106 11.72 -12.03 6.33
N GLU A 107 12.03 -12.94 7.24
CA GLU A 107 11.41 -13.01 8.55
C GLU A 107 12.47 -13.27 9.63
N PRO A 108 12.26 -12.73 10.84
CA PRO A 108 13.14 -13.04 11.96
C PRO A 108 12.91 -14.46 12.47
N GLN A 109 13.99 -15.22 12.68
CA GLN A 109 13.91 -16.60 13.20
C GLN A 109 13.74 -16.64 14.72
N ASP A 110 14.51 -15.84 15.47
CA ASP A 110 14.63 -15.98 16.93
C ASP A 110 13.92 -14.89 17.74
N PHE A 111 13.19 -13.97 17.10
CA PHE A 111 12.53 -12.87 17.80
C PHE A 111 11.27 -12.37 17.07
N PRO A 112 10.32 -11.75 17.79
CA PRO A 112 9.16 -11.13 17.17
C PRO A 112 9.58 -9.95 16.28
N GLY A 113 9.15 -9.99 15.02
CA GLY A 113 9.31 -8.91 14.06
C GLY A 113 8.44 -9.09 12.81
N PRO A 114 8.48 -8.14 11.88
CA PRO A 114 7.61 -8.14 10.71
C PRO A 114 8.05 -9.17 9.68
N THR A 115 7.12 -9.66 8.87
CA THR A 115 7.45 -10.31 7.60
C THR A 115 7.65 -9.24 6.55
N ILE A 116 8.78 -9.29 5.86
CA ILE A 116 9.12 -8.38 4.76
C ILE A 116 9.11 -9.16 3.47
N LEU A 117 8.23 -8.79 2.54
CA LEU A 117 8.17 -9.35 1.19
C LEU A 117 8.78 -8.36 0.21
N ILE A 118 9.73 -8.83 -0.59
CA ILE A 118 10.26 -8.11 -1.74
C ILE A 118 9.75 -8.81 -2.99
N ARG A 119 9.01 -8.07 -3.81
CA ARG A 119 8.60 -8.51 -5.15
C ARG A 119 9.34 -7.67 -6.18
N GLY A 120 10.13 -8.35 -6.99
CA GLY A 120 10.90 -7.75 -8.07
C GLY A 120 10.50 -8.36 -9.40
N ARG A 121 10.42 -7.53 -10.44
CA ARG A 121 10.25 -7.97 -11.82
C ARG A 121 11.29 -7.27 -12.69
N PRO A 122 12.24 -7.95 -13.35
CA PRO A 122 12.58 -9.39 -13.34
C PRO A 122 13.69 -9.79 -12.35
N LYS A 123 14.40 -8.83 -11.73
CA LYS A 123 15.52 -9.10 -10.81
C LYS A 123 15.44 -8.22 -9.57
N PHE A 124 15.92 -8.74 -8.45
CA PHE A 124 16.13 -7.96 -7.24
C PHE A 124 17.38 -7.11 -7.37
N SER A 125 17.27 -5.85 -6.95
CA SER A 125 18.45 -5.01 -6.82
C SER A 125 19.10 -5.16 -5.45
N LYS A 126 20.41 -4.93 -5.41
CA LYS A 126 21.17 -4.96 -4.15
C LYS A 126 20.61 -3.93 -3.16
N GLU A 127 20.18 -2.77 -3.66
CA GLU A 127 19.56 -1.72 -2.84
C GLU A 127 18.26 -2.15 -2.20
N SER A 128 17.41 -2.92 -2.91
CA SER A 128 16.18 -3.45 -2.33
C SER A 128 16.44 -4.39 -1.15
N LEU A 129 17.49 -5.22 -1.23
CA LEU A 129 17.92 -6.11 -0.16
C LEU A 129 18.49 -5.34 1.03
N ILE A 130 19.32 -4.33 0.77
CA ILE A 130 19.86 -3.45 1.82
C ILE A 130 18.69 -2.76 2.53
N LYS A 131 17.75 -2.19 1.78
CA LYS A 131 16.59 -1.51 2.34
C LYS A 131 15.73 -2.43 3.18
N ALA A 132 15.50 -3.66 2.73
CA ALA A 132 14.73 -4.64 3.49
C ALA A 132 15.40 -5.00 4.83
N LYS A 133 16.74 -5.14 4.85
CA LYS A 133 17.50 -5.33 6.10
C LYS A 133 17.38 -4.13 7.04
N GLU A 134 17.51 -2.91 6.53
CA GLU A 134 17.31 -1.69 7.32
C GLU A 134 15.90 -1.63 7.92
N LEU A 135 14.88 -1.95 7.13
CA LEU A 135 13.48 -1.99 7.58
C LEU A 135 13.27 -3.07 8.64
N MET A 136 13.91 -4.24 8.50
CA MET A 136 13.87 -5.30 9.51
C MET A 136 14.42 -4.81 10.85
N ILE A 137 15.57 -4.14 10.85
CA ILE A 137 16.19 -3.57 12.05
C ILE A 137 15.32 -2.47 12.65
N LYS A 138 14.83 -1.56 11.80
CA LYS A 138 14.01 -0.41 12.22
C LYS A 138 12.71 -0.84 12.90
N TYR A 139 12.06 -1.87 12.37
CA TYR A 139 10.76 -2.34 12.85
C TYR A 139 10.85 -3.53 13.81
N SER A 140 12.06 -3.98 14.16
CA SER A 140 12.31 -5.02 15.17
C SER A 140 13.04 -4.41 16.37
N PRO A 141 12.32 -3.97 17.42
CA PRO A 141 12.94 -3.28 18.56
C PRO A 141 13.97 -4.14 19.31
N LYS A 142 13.81 -5.46 19.35
CA LYS A 142 14.79 -6.38 19.94
C LYS A 142 16.09 -6.45 19.13
N LEU A 143 16.01 -6.45 17.79
CA LEU A 143 17.18 -6.47 16.91
C LEU A 143 17.97 -5.16 17.02
N ARG A 144 17.26 -4.02 17.05
CA ARG A 144 17.88 -2.70 17.26
C ARG A 144 18.69 -2.64 18.56
N LYS A 145 18.14 -3.15 19.67
CA LYS A 145 18.84 -3.24 20.97
C LYS A 145 20.08 -4.14 20.94
N LYS A 146 20.08 -5.20 20.12
CA LYS A 146 21.22 -6.13 19.98
C LYS A 146 22.36 -5.50 19.17
N ILE A 147 22.02 -4.72 18.13
CA ILE A 147 23.00 -4.04 17.29
C ILE A 147 23.64 -2.85 18.02
N THR A 148 22.89 -2.08 18.81
CA THR A 148 23.43 -0.92 19.55
C THR A 148 24.27 -1.30 20.78
N LYS A 149 24.33 -2.58 21.15
CA LYS A 149 25.13 -3.09 22.28
C LYS A 149 26.51 -3.62 21.87
N HIS A 150 26.84 -3.58 20.58
CA HIS A 150 28.16 -3.86 20.02
C HIS A 150 28.66 -2.63 19.29
#